data_AF-A0A522X9S0-F1
#
_entry.id   AF-A0A522X9S0-F1
#
_cell.length_a   1.000
_cell.length_b   1.000
_cell.length_c   1.000
_cell.angle_alpha   90.00
_cell.angle_beta   90.00
_cell.angle_gamma   90.00
#
_symmetry.space_group_name_H-M   'P 1'
#
loop_
_entity.id
_entity.type
_entity.pdbx_description
1 polymer ?
#
loop_
_entity_poly.entity_id
_entity_poly.type
_entity_poly.pdbx_seq_one_letter_code
_entity_poly.pdbx_strand_id
1 'polypeptide(L)'
;MNKIFNTFILMALLQHFCNGLVSCAYGQPLVFGPEFFSGESGKHQRVVKSFSVQDASQKFILSVQGGMSGEKGLTSGAINVNGERIVSSDELGKQFKMLRKPVKLQKQNDISVEVSGEADAPVIVTIMGQEEYAVAAKIPPIGEAADLVGYASVIFPSGTFEGTQDVVVSTADSPSTQDIFEANYTLPRLPYEIRINSGDKAPGKDIEVSVNIPESFISSNYQIHIFARMHGNPDAADMHDRFFMIASGVDETIKTVSATLPKQAFSSRYGKNGTYEAIITVGLFQ
;
A
#
# COMPACT_ATOMS: atom_id res chain seq x y z
N MET A 1 13.62 44.42 -64.25
CA MET A 1 14.92 44.92 -63.76
C MET A 1 14.80 45.32 -62.30
N ASN A 2 15.70 44.76 -61.48
CA ASN A 2 16.20 45.14 -60.15
C ASN A 2 15.34 45.83 -59.06
N LYS A 3 15.36 45.14 -57.91
CA LYS A 3 14.88 45.47 -56.55
C LYS A 3 15.52 46.70 -55.90
N ILE A 4 14.73 47.34 -55.02
CA ILE A 4 15.03 48.15 -53.81
C ILE A 4 13.74 48.01 -52.93
N PHE A 5 13.68 47.84 -51.59
CA PHE A 5 14.67 47.66 -50.50
C PHE A 5 14.04 46.90 -49.28
N ASN A 6 14.73 46.89 -48.13
CA ASN A 6 14.36 46.63 -46.72
C ASN A 6 12.85 46.50 -46.32
N THR A 7 12.48 45.65 -45.34
CA THR A 7 12.67 45.92 -43.89
C THR A 7 12.52 44.67 -43.01
N PHE A 8 13.16 44.69 -41.83
CA PHE A 8 13.12 43.67 -40.76
C PHE A 8 11.69 43.20 -40.38
N ILE A 9 11.52 41.89 -40.20
CA ILE A 9 10.63 41.34 -39.17
C ILE A 9 11.42 40.34 -38.31
N LEU A 10 11.40 40.59 -37.02
CA LEU A 10 12.06 39.84 -35.96
C LEU A 10 11.29 38.53 -35.70
N MET A 11 11.76 37.40 -36.24
CA MET A 11 11.12 36.10 -36.01
C MET A 11 11.71 35.41 -34.77
N ALA A 12 11.17 35.75 -33.61
CA ALA A 12 11.43 35.04 -32.36
C ALA A 12 10.81 33.64 -32.43
N LEU A 13 11.60 32.64 -32.84
CA LEU A 13 11.18 31.25 -32.79
C LEU A 13 11.25 30.77 -31.33
N LEU A 14 10.16 31.03 -30.60
CA LEU A 14 9.98 30.64 -29.21
C LEU A 14 10.03 29.11 -29.12
N GLN A 15 11.15 28.56 -28.64
CA GLN A 15 11.24 27.14 -28.37
C GLN A 15 10.30 26.79 -27.21
N HIS A 16 9.12 26.28 -27.54
CA HIS A 16 8.33 25.48 -26.61
C HIS A 16 9.05 24.15 -26.36
N PHE A 17 10.12 24.20 -25.57
CA PHE A 17 10.39 23.11 -24.66
C PHE A 17 9.17 23.00 -23.74
N CYS A 18 8.31 22.02 -24.00
CA CYS A 18 7.37 21.57 -23.00
C CYS A 18 8.20 21.25 -21.75
N ASN A 19 7.93 21.99 -20.67
CA ASN A 19 8.35 21.61 -19.33
C ASN A 19 7.56 20.33 -18.98
N GLY A 20 8.04 19.20 -19.49
CA GLY A 20 7.78 17.91 -18.89
C GLY A 20 8.35 17.99 -17.49
N LEU A 21 7.50 18.32 -16.53
CA LEU A 21 7.78 18.08 -15.13
C LEU A 21 8.01 16.58 -15.00
N VAL A 22 9.29 16.20 -15.01
CA VAL A 22 9.69 14.89 -14.52
C VAL A 22 9.20 14.87 -13.08
N SER A 23 8.11 14.14 -12.84
CA SER A 23 7.64 13.88 -11.50
C SER A 23 8.69 13.00 -10.84
N CYS A 24 9.66 13.65 -10.20
CA CYS A 24 10.59 13.00 -9.30
C CYS A 24 9.77 12.53 -8.10
N ALA A 25 9.24 11.31 -8.19
CA ALA A 25 8.65 10.58 -7.08
C ALA A 25 9.75 10.33 -6.03
N TYR A 26 9.96 11.33 -5.19
CA TYR A 26 10.96 11.33 -4.12
C TYR A 26 10.52 10.33 -3.05
N GLY A 27 11.40 9.35 -2.77
CA GLY A 27 11.07 8.21 -1.92
C GLY A 27 10.13 7.23 -2.66
N GLN A 28 10.71 6.14 -3.19
CA GLN A 28 9.91 4.97 -3.51
C GLN A 28 9.48 4.38 -2.16
N PRO A 29 8.19 4.41 -1.78
CA PRO A 29 7.78 4.00 -0.44
C PRO A 29 7.94 2.51 -0.23
N LEU A 30 7.80 1.75 -1.32
CA LEU A 30 7.98 0.32 -1.39
C LEU A 30 9.25 0.07 -2.21
N VAL A 31 10.30 -0.43 -1.55
CA VAL A 31 11.62 -0.62 -2.18
C VAL A 31 11.95 -2.08 -2.44
N PHE A 32 11.23 -3.00 -1.81
CA PHE A 32 11.34 -4.44 -2.05
C PHE A 32 10.04 -5.15 -1.73
N GLY A 33 9.62 -6.10 -2.57
CA GLY A 33 8.42 -6.91 -2.35
C GLY A 33 7.10 -6.12 -2.39
N PRO A 34 6.02 -6.62 -1.77
CA PRO A 34 5.93 -7.91 -1.07
C PRO A 34 6.24 -9.05 -2.04
N GLU A 35 7.21 -9.91 -1.71
CA GLU A 35 7.61 -11.06 -2.54
C GLU A 35 7.50 -12.35 -1.71
N PHE A 36 7.00 -13.42 -2.33
CA PHE A 36 6.80 -14.72 -1.70
C PHE A 36 8.07 -15.59 -1.77
N PHE A 37 8.46 -16.17 -0.64
CA PHE A 37 9.57 -17.10 -0.52
C PHE A 37 9.07 -18.42 0.09
N SER A 38 8.89 -19.43 -0.76
CA SER A 38 8.58 -20.80 -0.36
C SER A 38 9.85 -21.65 -0.28
N GLY A 39 9.86 -22.65 0.61
CA GLY A 39 10.82 -23.74 0.57
C GLY A 39 10.31 -24.91 -0.27
N GLU A 40 11.20 -25.85 -0.61
CA GLU A 40 10.82 -27.21 -1.00
C GLU A 40 10.95 -28.13 0.22
N SER A 41 9.97 -29.03 0.43
CA SER A 41 9.97 -29.92 1.60
C SER A 41 11.26 -30.74 1.69
N GLY A 42 11.90 -30.70 2.87
CA GLY A 42 13.19 -31.35 3.13
C GLY A 42 14.43 -30.66 2.55
N LYS A 43 14.30 -29.49 1.90
CA LYS A 43 15.42 -28.70 1.40
C LYS A 43 15.50 -27.33 2.07
N HIS A 44 16.72 -26.84 2.25
CA HIS A 44 16.98 -25.46 2.64
C HIS A 44 17.20 -24.62 1.38
N GLN A 45 16.28 -23.71 1.08
CA GLN A 45 16.36 -22.84 -0.08
C GLN A 45 16.91 -21.47 0.34
N ARG A 46 17.92 -20.99 -0.39
CA ARG A 46 18.46 -19.64 -0.25
C ARG A 46 18.25 -18.88 -1.55
N VAL A 47 17.50 -17.78 -1.48
CA VAL A 47 17.29 -16.86 -2.60
C VAL A 47 18.00 -15.55 -2.28
N VAL A 48 18.77 -15.04 -3.24
CA VAL A 48 19.40 -13.71 -3.16
C VAL A 48 18.82 -12.83 -4.26
N LYS A 49 18.40 -11.62 -3.90
CA LYS A 49 17.87 -10.60 -4.81
C LYS A 49 18.59 -9.28 -4.58
N SER A 50 18.96 -8.60 -5.66
CA SER A 50 19.51 -7.24 -5.60
C SER A 50 18.41 -6.21 -5.86
N PHE A 51 18.43 -5.09 -5.13
CA PHE A 51 17.48 -3.99 -5.30
C PHE A 51 18.15 -2.64 -4.99
N SER A 52 17.55 -1.54 -5.45
CA SER A 52 18.13 -0.19 -5.30
C SER A 52 17.14 0.79 -4.68
N VAL A 53 17.65 1.71 -3.86
CA VAL A 53 16.86 2.84 -3.33
C VAL A 53 17.46 4.16 -3.79
N GLN A 54 16.60 5.13 -4.07
CA GLN A 54 17.03 6.45 -4.53
C GLN A 54 17.69 7.25 -3.40
N ASP A 55 17.03 7.26 -2.24
CA ASP A 55 17.48 7.94 -1.03
C ASP A 55 17.70 6.93 0.10
N ALA A 56 18.97 6.65 0.41
CA ALA A 56 19.38 5.74 1.47
C ALA A 56 19.40 6.40 2.87
N SER A 57 19.08 7.70 2.98
CA SER A 57 19.02 8.40 4.26
C SER A 57 17.66 8.25 4.97
N GLN A 58 16.63 7.84 4.24
CA GLN A 58 15.31 7.52 4.77
C GLN A 58 15.37 6.34 5.75
N LYS A 59 14.39 6.28 6.66
CA LYS A 59 14.20 5.12 7.54
C LYS A 59 13.41 4.06 6.81
N PHE A 60 13.86 2.81 6.88
CA PHE A 60 13.18 1.67 6.27
C PHE A 60 12.79 0.64 7.33
N ILE A 61 11.65 -0.01 7.10
CA ILE A 61 11.18 -1.15 7.87
C ILE A 61 11.11 -2.36 6.93
N LEU A 62 11.77 -3.44 7.35
CA LEU A 62 11.55 -4.77 6.83
C LEU A 62 10.33 -5.38 7.54
N SER A 63 9.33 -5.79 6.76
CA SER A 63 8.13 -6.49 7.20
C SER A 63 8.13 -7.91 6.68
N VAL A 64 7.76 -8.87 7.53
CA VAL A 64 7.70 -10.29 7.20
C VAL A 64 6.36 -10.86 7.65
N GLN A 65 5.61 -11.48 6.75
CA GLN A 65 4.36 -12.18 7.05
C GLN A 65 4.52 -13.67 6.78
N GLY A 66 3.83 -14.50 7.57
CA GLY A 66 3.61 -15.91 7.22
C GLY A 66 2.47 -16.06 6.21
N GLY A 67 2.49 -17.14 5.44
CA GLY A 67 1.36 -17.58 4.60
C GLY A 67 0.20 -18.14 5.43
N MET A 68 -0.88 -18.54 4.74
CA MET A 68 -2.14 -18.94 5.39
C MET A 68 -2.08 -20.21 6.26
N SER A 69 -1.05 -21.07 6.12
CA SER A 69 -0.95 -22.35 6.82
C SER A 69 -0.49 -22.18 8.28
N GLY A 70 -1.42 -21.78 9.15
CA GLY A 70 -1.17 -21.40 10.55
C GLY A 70 -0.65 -22.48 11.51
N GLU A 71 -0.46 -23.74 11.05
CA GLU A 71 -0.04 -24.86 11.91
C GLU A 71 1.24 -25.59 11.45
N LYS A 72 1.75 -25.36 10.24
CA LYS A 72 3.00 -25.97 9.72
C LYS A 72 3.93 -25.00 9.00
N GLY A 73 3.69 -23.69 9.16
CA GLY A 73 4.02 -22.70 8.14
C GLY A 73 5.50 -22.37 7.86
N LEU A 74 6.45 -22.79 8.70
CA LEU A 74 7.89 -22.73 8.41
C LEU A 74 8.64 -23.60 9.42
N THR A 75 9.63 -24.38 9.00
CA THR A 75 10.49 -25.11 9.95
C THR A 75 11.70 -24.30 10.41
N SER A 76 12.27 -23.48 9.51
CA SER A 76 13.33 -22.53 9.84
C SER A 76 13.54 -21.52 8.72
N GLY A 77 14.23 -20.42 9.02
CA GLY A 77 14.66 -19.47 7.99
C GLY A 77 15.56 -18.37 8.53
N ALA A 78 16.06 -17.49 7.66
CA ALA A 78 16.75 -16.27 8.05
C ALA A 78 16.63 -15.22 6.95
N ILE A 79 16.59 -13.95 7.33
CA ILE A 79 16.59 -12.83 6.38
C ILE A 79 17.76 -11.93 6.70
N ASN A 80 18.62 -11.74 5.70
CA ASN A 80 19.81 -10.91 5.79
C ASN A 80 19.74 -9.83 4.71
N VAL A 81 20.13 -8.60 5.04
CA VAL A 81 20.21 -7.47 4.09
C VAL A 81 21.64 -6.92 4.16
N ASN A 82 22.33 -6.84 3.02
CA ASN A 82 23.73 -6.40 2.92
C ASN A 82 24.70 -7.19 3.83
N GLY A 83 24.38 -8.46 4.10
CA GLY A 83 25.12 -9.34 5.01
C GLY A 83 24.77 -9.17 6.51
N GLU A 84 24.00 -8.15 6.89
CA GLU A 84 23.46 -7.99 8.25
C GLU A 84 22.23 -8.88 8.43
N ARG A 85 22.18 -9.68 9.50
CA ARG A 85 21.00 -10.52 9.82
C ARG A 85 19.92 -9.68 10.48
N ILE A 86 18.80 -9.49 9.78
CA ILE A 86 17.67 -8.68 10.24
C ILE A 86 16.62 -9.53 10.95
N VAL A 87 16.42 -10.77 10.50
CA VAL A 87 15.51 -11.74 11.12
C VAL A 87 16.19 -13.11 11.27
N SER A 88 16.07 -13.69 12.45
CA SER A 88 16.67 -14.98 12.81
C SER A 88 15.70 -16.17 12.69
N SER A 89 16.25 -17.39 12.70
CA SER A 89 15.45 -18.61 12.66
C SER A 89 14.58 -18.82 13.89
N ASP A 90 14.98 -18.29 15.05
CA ASP A 90 14.17 -18.37 16.27
C ASP A 90 12.99 -17.39 16.27
N GLU A 91 12.99 -16.42 15.35
CA GLU A 91 11.87 -15.51 15.13
C GLU A 91 10.95 -16.06 14.04
N LEU A 92 11.51 -16.64 12.98
CA LEU A 92 10.73 -17.24 11.88
C LEU A 92 10.19 -18.66 12.19
N GLY A 93 10.79 -19.40 13.11
CA GLY A 93 10.33 -20.72 13.56
C GLY A 93 9.30 -20.67 14.69
N LYS A 94 8.89 -19.48 15.13
CA LYS A 94 7.76 -19.28 16.07
C LYS A 94 6.51 -18.93 15.27
N GLN A 95 5.34 -19.11 15.88
CA GLN A 95 4.12 -18.49 15.34
C GLN A 95 4.22 -16.96 15.45
N PHE A 96 4.32 -16.28 14.31
CA PHE A 96 4.19 -14.84 14.16
C PHE A 96 3.16 -14.54 13.06
N LYS A 97 2.49 -13.40 13.15
CA LYS A 97 1.60 -12.92 12.09
C LYS A 97 2.34 -11.96 11.17
N MET A 98 2.93 -10.92 11.77
CA MET A 98 3.85 -10.00 11.11
C MET A 98 5.06 -9.70 12.02
N LEU A 99 6.29 -9.85 11.51
CA LEU A 99 7.51 -9.34 12.13
C LEU A 99 7.88 -8.02 11.46
N ARG A 100 8.30 -7.03 12.25
CA ARG A 100 8.70 -5.70 11.76
C ARG A 100 10.02 -5.30 12.38
N LYS A 101 11.01 -4.96 11.55
CA LYS A 101 12.38 -4.64 11.96
C LYS A 101 12.87 -3.38 11.22
N PRO A 102 13.51 -2.41 11.88
CA PRO A 102 14.21 -1.35 11.17
C PRO A 102 15.37 -1.95 10.38
N VAL A 103 15.61 -1.47 9.16
CA VAL A 103 16.71 -1.91 8.30
C VAL A 103 17.46 -0.69 7.75
N LYS A 104 18.79 -0.79 7.66
CA LYS A 104 19.63 0.23 7.04
C LYS A 104 19.94 -0.19 5.61
N LEU A 105 19.62 0.70 4.66
CA LEU A 105 19.85 0.46 3.24
C LEU A 105 21.01 1.32 2.73
N GLN A 106 21.62 0.86 1.64
CA GLN A 106 22.55 1.57 0.80
C GLN A 106 21.85 1.85 -0.55
N LYS A 107 22.48 2.59 -1.48
CA LYS A 107 21.85 2.84 -2.80
C LYS A 107 21.63 1.56 -3.63
N GLN A 108 22.47 0.56 -3.44
CA GLN A 108 22.34 -0.78 -3.98
C GLN A 108 22.39 -1.75 -2.80
N ASN A 109 21.51 -2.75 -2.78
CA ASN A 109 21.38 -3.68 -1.67
C ASN A 109 21.21 -5.10 -2.20
N ASP A 110 21.66 -6.07 -1.41
CA ASP A 110 21.27 -7.47 -1.57
C ASP A 110 20.44 -7.92 -0.38
N ILE A 111 19.30 -8.55 -0.65
CA ILE A 111 18.53 -9.30 0.34
C ILE A 111 18.72 -10.80 0.08
N SER A 112 19.04 -11.54 1.15
CA SER A 112 19.21 -12.99 1.15
C SER A 112 18.17 -13.59 2.08
N VAL A 113 17.16 -14.25 1.51
CA VAL A 113 16.11 -14.98 2.22
C VAL A 113 16.44 -16.47 2.20
N GLU A 114 16.55 -17.04 3.38
CA GLU A 114 16.76 -18.46 3.64
C GLU A 114 15.47 -19.02 4.23
N VAL A 115 14.91 -20.08 3.63
CA VAL A 115 13.67 -20.73 4.08
C VAL A 115 13.78 -22.25 4.00
N SER A 116 13.25 -22.94 5.01
CA SER A 116 12.93 -24.37 4.97
C SER A 116 11.51 -24.58 5.48
N GLY A 117 10.73 -25.38 4.77
CA GLY A 117 9.31 -25.59 5.06
C GLY A 117 8.57 -26.25 3.90
N GLU A 118 7.26 -26.36 4.05
CA GLU A 118 6.35 -26.82 2.98
C GLU A 118 6.04 -25.65 2.01
N ALA A 119 5.82 -25.95 0.72
CA ALA A 119 5.79 -24.93 -0.33
C ALA A 119 4.51 -24.06 -0.34
N ASP A 120 3.45 -24.55 0.29
CA ASP A 120 2.14 -23.92 0.52
C ASP A 120 2.14 -22.91 1.67
N ALA A 121 3.26 -22.79 2.40
CA ALA A 121 3.47 -21.81 3.45
C ALA A 121 4.63 -20.85 3.13
N PRO A 122 4.44 -19.92 2.17
CA PRO A 122 5.45 -18.92 1.86
C PRO A 122 5.67 -17.95 3.01
N VAL A 123 6.90 -17.47 3.14
CA VAL A 123 7.22 -16.23 3.86
C VAL A 123 7.09 -15.07 2.89
N ILE A 124 6.37 -14.02 3.24
CA ILE A 124 6.20 -12.82 2.41
C ILE A 124 7.06 -11.71 2.98
N VAL A 125 8.07 -11.28 2.22
CA VAL A 125 9.04 -10.27 2.66
C VAL A 125 8.82 -8.97 1.90
N THR A 126 8.75 -7.87 2.66
CA THR A 126 8.59 -6.51 2.12
C THR A 126 9.59 -5.58 2.80
N ILE A 127 10.15 -4.61 2.07
CA ILE A 127 10.85 -3.47 2.68
C ILE A 127 10.20 -2.19 2.18
N MET A 128 9.83 -1.32 3.12
CA MET A 128 9.19 -0.03 2.85
C MET A 128 9.84 1.09 3.64
N GLY A 129 9.76 2.32 3.13
CA GLY A 129 10.06 3.54 3.88
C GLY A 129 9.08 3.73 5.05
N GLN A 130 9.55 4.36 6.12
CA GLN A 130 8.77 4.65 7.33
C GLN A 130 8.07 6.03 7.27
N GLU A 131 8.19 6.76 6.17
CA GLU A 131 7.54 8.06 6.00
C GLU A 131 6.06 7.87 5.65
N GLU A 132 5.16 8.62 6.30
CA GLU A 132 3.75 8.68 5.95
C GLU A 132 3.59 9.58 4.73
N TYR A 133 3.11 9.01 3.62
CA TYR A 133 2.77 9.75 2.41
C TYR A 133 1.32 10.20 2.51
N ALA A 134 1.06 11.48 2.22
CA ALA A 134 -0.28 12.04 2.26
C ALA A 134 -0.50 13.04 1.12
N VAL A 135 -1.73 13.08 0.61
CA VAL A 135 -2.23 14.08 -0.34
C VAL A 135 -3.46 14.75 0.26
N ALA A 136 -3.54 16.08 0.14
CA ALA A 136 -4.71 16.86 0.54
C ALA A 136 -5.43 17.36 -0.72
N ALA A 137 -6.75 17.21 -0.77
CA ALA A 137 -7.61 17.59 -1.88
C ALA A 137 -8.81 18.41 -1.41
N LYS A 138 -9.34 19.29 -2.27
CA LYS A 138 -10.50 20.14 -1.99
C LYS A 138 -11.70 19.71 -2.83
N ILE A 139 -12.35 18.62 -2.44
CA ILE A 139 -13.38 17.95 -3.23
C ILE A 139 -14.64 18.84 -3.35
N PRO A 140 -15.00 19.35 -4.54
CA PRO A 140 -16.20 20.15 -4.74
C PRO A 140 -17.47 19.28 -4.80
N PRO A 141 -18.68 19.85 -4.70
CA PRO A 141 -19.95 19.10 -4.83
C PRO A 141 -20.13 18.38 -6.17
N ILE A 142 -19.43 18.79 -7.23
CA ILE A 142 -19.44 18.08 -8.51
C ILE A 142 -18.65 16.75 -8.49
N GLY A 143 -17.85 16.51 -7.44
CA GLY A 143 -16.97 15.36 -7.31
C GLY A 143 -15.58 15.60 -7.90
N GLU A 144 -14.59 14.88 -7.40
CA GLU A 144 -13.18 14.93 -7.83
C GLU A 144 -12.44 13.67 -7.31
N ALA A 145 -11.24 13.40 -7.85
CA ALA A 145 -10.36 12.34 -7.36
C ALA A 145 -9.28 12.90 -6.42
N ALA A 146 -8.89 12.10 -5.43
CA ALA A 146 -7.70 12.33 -4.61
C ALA A 146 -6.67 11.21 -4.88
N ASP A 147 -5.61 11.55 -5.59
CA ASP A 147 -4.58 10.61 -6.05
C ASP A 147 -3.37 10.61 -5.12
N LEU A 148 -3.22 9.54 -4.33
CA LEU A 148 -2.01 9.28 -3.55
C LEU A 148 -1.02 8.52 -4.44
N VAL A 149 -0.14 9.29 -5.09
CA VAL A 149 0.82 8.82 -6.13
C VAL A 149 1.55 7.55 -5.69
N GLY A 150 1.48 6.51 -6.53
CA GLY A 150 2.11 5.22 -6.30
C GLY A 150 1.28 4.24 -5.46
N TYR A 151 0.26 4.70 -4.74
CA TYR A 151 -0.52 3.89 -3.80
C TYR A 151 -1.99 3.71 -4.17
N ALA A 152 -2.74 4.79 -4.34
CA ALA A 152 -4.19 4.71 -4.49
C ALA A 152 -4.78 5.94 -5.17
N SER A 153 -5.92 5.74 -5.83
CA SER A 153 -6.83 6.80 -6.30
C SER A 153 -8.17 6.64 -5.59
N VAL A 154 -8.70 7.75 -5.07
CA VAL A 154 -9.99 7.79 -4.37
C VAL A 154 -10.90 8.77 -5.11
N ILE A 155 -11.94 8.26 -5.78
CA ILE A 155 -12.89 9.07 -6.55
C ILE A 155 -14.11 9.33 -5.68
N PHE A 156 -14.42 10.61 -5.47
CA PHE A 156 -15.63 11.07 -4.79
C PHE A 156 -16.67 11.47 -5.85
N PRO A 157 -17.76 10.71 -6.05
CA PRO A 157 -18.77 11.04 -7.05
C PRO A 157 -19.48 12.37 -6.79
N SER A 158 -20.12 12.93 -7.82
CA SER A 158 -20.97 14.12 -7.68
C SER A 158 -22.03 13.95 -6.59
N GLY A 159 -22.19 14.96 -5.73
CA GLY A 159 -23.08 14.93 -4.58
C GLY A 159 -22.62 14.02 -3.44
N THR A 160 -21.32 13.71 -3.33
CA THR A 160 -20.76 13.08 -2.13
C THR A 160 -20.70 14.07 -0.95
N PHE A 161 -20.50 15.36 -1.25
CA PHE A 161 -20.54 16.46 -0.29
C PHE A 161 -21.44 17.59 -0.84
N GLU A 162 -22.19 18.25 0.04
CA GLU A 162 -23.08 19.38 -0.30
C GLU A 162 -22.30 20.70 -0.53
N GLY A 163 -21.09 20.79 0.02
CA GLY A 163 -20.14 21.89 -0.15
C GLY A 163 -18.74 21.35 -0.44
N THR A 164 -17.79 22.23 -0.75
CA THR A 164 -16.39 21.81 -0.92
C THR A 164 -15.83 21.27 0.38
N GLN A 165 -15.35 20.04 0.38
CA GLN A 165 -14.79 19.35 1.55
C GLN A 165 -13.28 19.22 1.44
N ASP A 166 -12.57 19.51 2.54
CA ASP A 166 -11.15 19.20 2.68
C ASP A 166 -11.00 17.72 3.02
N VAL A 167 -10.29 16.99 2.16
CA VAL A 167 -10.03 15.54 2.25
C VAL A 167 -8.51 15.32 2.32
N VAL A 168 -8.09 14.35 3.12
CA VAL A 168 -6.71 13.84 3.14
C VAL A 168 -6.72 12.34 2.88
N VAL A 169 -5.94 11.88 1.91
CA VAL A 169 -5.65 10.46 1.68
C VAL A 169 -4.20 10.21 2.08
N SER A 170 -3.94 9.27 2.99
CA SER A 170 -2.58 8.93 3.45
C SER A 170 -2.34 7.44 3.59
N THR A 171 -1.06 7.06 3.73
CA THR A 171 -0.65 5.70 4.10
C THR A 171 -0.26 5.63 5.56
N ALA A 172 -0.73 4.61 6.27
CA ALA A 172 -0.33 4.30 7.64
C ALA A 172 0.13 2.86 7.78
N ASP A 173 0.82 2.56 8.88
CA ASP A 173 1.33 1.23 9.23
C ASP A 173 1.02 0.92 10.71
N SER A 174 -0.20 1.22 11.14
CA SER A 174 -0.59 1.37 12.55
C SER A 174 -0.69 0.02 13.27
N PRO A 175 0.17 -0.31 14.25
CA PRO A 175 0.15 -1.63 14.90
C PRO A 175 -1.23 -2.01 15.49
N SER A 176 -1.93 -1.08 16.12
CA SER A 176 -3.27 -1.32 16.67
C SER A 176 -4.35 -1.50 15.60
N THR A 177 -4.15 -0.99 14.37
CA THR A 177 -5.01 -1.27 13.22
C THR A 177 -4.72 -2.67 12.67
N GLN A 178 -3.44 -3.05 12.67
CA GLN A 178 -2.94 -4.36 12.23
C GLN A 178 -3.45 -5.47 13.16
N ASP A 179 -3.39 -5.27 14.48
CA ASP A 179 -3.98 -6.17 15.49
C ASP A 179 -5.47 -6.45 15.25
N ILE A 180 -6.26 -5.45 14.81
CA ILE A 180 -7.69 -5.58 14.53
C ILE A 180 -7.96 -6.39 13.25
N PHE A 181 -7.15 -6.20 12.21
CA PHE A 181 -7.19 -7.06 11.02
C PHE A 181 -6.86 -8.50 11.41
N GLU A 182 -5.76 -8.67 12.14
CA GLU A 182 -5.18 -9.95 12.52
C GLU A 182 -5.99 -10.72 13.57
N ALA A 183 -6.90 -10.06 14.29
CA ALA A 183 -7.90 -10.69 15.15
C ALA A 183 -9.01 -11.40 14.36
N ASN A 184 -9.21 -11.06 13.08
CA ASN A 184 -10.29 -11.58 12.22
C ASN A 184 -9.76 -12.39 11.03
N TYR A 185 -8.53 -12.14 10.58
CA TYR A 185 -7.91 -12.78 9.41
C TYR A 185 -6.47 -13.19 9.71
N THR A 186 -6.08 -14.41 9.30
CA THR A 186 -4.69 -14.91 9.26
C THR A 186 -4.08 -14.79 7.86
N LEU A 187 -4.67 -13.96 7.02
CA LEU A 187 -4.38 -13.84 5.60
C LEU A 187 -3.27 -12.80 5.37
N PRO A 188 -2.36 -13.00 4.40
CA PRO A 188 -1.41 -11.97 4.02
C PRO A 188 -2.09 -10.72 3.47
N ARG A 189 -1.47 -9.57 3.73
CA ARG A 189 -1.92 -8.26 3.24
C ARG A 189 -0.75 -7.36 2.84
N LEU A 190 -1.05 -6.21 2.24
CA LEU A 190 -0.07 -5.14 2.14
C LEU A 190 0.37 -4.70 3.55
N PRO A 191 1.66 -4.32 3.74
CA PRO A 191 2.18 -3.97 5.07
C PRO A 191 1.69 -2.61 5.59
N TYR A 192 0.87 -1.91 4.80
CA TYR A 192 0.30 -0.60 5.09
C TYR A 192 -1.23 -0.60 4.91
N GLU A 193 -1.85 0.44 5.44
CA GLU A 193 -3.25 0.81 5.29
C GLU A 193 -3.35 2.10 4.48
N ILE A 194 -4.40 2.25 3.66
CA ILE A 194 -4.80 3.55 3.10
C ILE A 194 -5.84 4.15 4.04
N ARG A 195 -5.63 5.40 4.45
CA ARG A 195 -6.53 6.20 5.28
C ARG A 195 -7.15 7.29 4.43
N ILE A 196 -8.47 7.44 4.53
CA ILE A 196 -9.24 8.45 3.79
C ILE A 196 -9.98 9.28 4.84
N ASN A 197 -9.44 10.45 5.16
CA ASN A 197 -10.03 11.40 6.11
C ASN A 197 -10.85 12.44 5.36
N SER A 198 -12.16 12.52 5.62
CA SER A 198 -13.08 13.46 4.98
C SER A 198 -13.39 14.70 5.83
N GLY A 199 -12.59 14.98 6.85
CA GLY A 199 -12.75 16.14 7.71
C GLY A 199 -13.97 16.04 8.63
N ASP A 200 -14.71 17.14 8.79
CA ASP A 200 -15.86 17.25 9.70
C ASP A 200 -17.17 16.62 9.17
N LYS A 201 -17.17 16.14 7.92
CA LYS A 201 -18.34 15.51 7.27
C LYS A 201 -18.04 14.08 6.86
N ALA A 202 -18.98 13.17 7.11
CA ALA A 202 -19.01 11.88 6.45
C ALA A 202 -19.45 12.05 4.97
N PRO A 203 -18.97 11.22 4.04
CA PRO A 203 -19.51 11.13 2.69
C PRO A 203 -21.02 10.83 2.68
N GLY A 204 -21.79 11.60 1.92
CA GLY A 204 -23.22 11.37 1.72
C GLY A 204 -23.53 10.14 0.83
N LYS A 205 -22.54 9.72 0.04
CA LYS A 205 -22.58 8.61 -0.92
C LYS A 205 -21.38 7.69 -0.73
N ASP A 206 -21.50 6.49 -1.26
CA ASP A 206 -20.39 5.57 -1.42
C ASP A 206 -19.37 6.15 -2.42
N ILE A 207 -18.10 5.77 -2.27
CA ILE A 207 -16.99 6.29 -3.08
C ILE A 207 -16.26 5.15 -3.78
N GLU A 208 -15.52 5.45 -4.85
CA GLU A 208 -14.72 4.45 -5.55
C GLU A 208 -13.26 4.56 -5.09
N VAL A 209 -12.64 3.42 -4.80
CA VAL A 209 -11.22 3.36 -4.42
C VAL A 209 -10.52 2.36 -5.30
N SER A 210 -9.39 2.76 -5.87
CA SER A 210 -8.44 1.87 -6.56
C SER A 210 -7.10 1.91 -5.84
N VAL A 211 -6.55 0.75 -5.49
CA VAL A 211 -5.25 0.60 -4.83
C VAL A 211 -4.29 -0.10 -5.77
N ASN A 212 -3.12 0.50 -5.98
CA ASN A 212 -2.04 -0.10 -6.76
C ASN A 212 -1.45 -1.27 -5.98
N ILE A 213 -1.35 -2.42 -6.64
CA ILE A 213 -0.76 -3.63 -6.06
C ILE A 213 0.59 -3.93 -6.72
N PRO A 214 1.64 -4.26 -5.97
CA PRO A 214 2.92 -4.66 -6.53
C PRO A 214 2.77 -5.96 -7.32
N GLU A 215 3.41 -6.07 -8.48
CA GLU A 215 3.32 -7.29 -9.29
C GLU A 215 3.76 -8.55 -8.53
N SER A 216 4.76 -8.45 -7.66
CA SER A 216 5.24 -9.54 -6.81
C SER A 216 4.25 -10.00 -5.74
N PHE A 217 3.20 -9.20 -5.47
CA PHE A 217 2.11 -9.55 -4.54
C PHE A 217 0.96 -10.28 -5.25
N ILE A 218 0.91 -10.26 -6.59
CA ILE A 218 -0.06 -11.03 -7.37
C ILE A 218 0.40 -12.49 -7.45
N SER A 219 -0.50 -13.41 -7.13
CA SER A 219 -0.25 -14.85 -7.19
C SER A 219 -1.53 -15.58 -7.60
N SER A 220 -1.44 -16.46 -8.60
CA SER A 220 -2.58 -17.19 -9.17
C SER A 220 -3.33 -18.08 -8.18
N ASN A 221 -2.75 -18.30 -7.00
CA ASN A 221 -3.30 -19.15 -5.94
C ASN A 221 -4.15 -18.35 -4.93
N TYR A 222 -4.30 -17.04 -5.12
CA TYR A 222 -5.03 -16.15 -4.23
C TYR A 222 -5.86 -15.13 -5.01
N GLN A 223 -7.08 -14.89 -4.54
CA GLN A 223 -7.88 -13.72 -4.89
C GLN A 223 -7.36 -12.51 -4.11
N ILE A 224 -7.49 -11.31 -4.69
CA ILE A 224 -7.04 -10.06 -4.07
C ILE A 224 -8.27 -9.20 -3.78
N HIS A 225 -8.44 -8.79 -2.53
CA HIS A 225 -9.60 -8.02 -2.08
C HIS A 225 -9.19 -6.81 -1.24
N ILE A 226 -9.95 -5.72 -1.36
CA ILE A 226 -9.92 -4.61 -0.42
C ILE A 226 -10.69 -5.01 0.84
N PHE A 227 -10.09 -4.75 2.00
CA PHE A 227 -10.72 -4.92 3.32
C PHE A 227 -10.86 -3.54 3.96
N ALA A 228 -12.06 -3.20 4.41
CA ALA A 228 -12.34 -1.95 5.11
C ALA A 228 -12.60 -2.20 6.60
N ARG A 229 -11.98 -1.41 7.48
CA ARG A 229 -12.35 -1.37 8.89
C ARG A 229 -13.69 -0.67 9.02
N MET A 230 -14.67 -1.35 9.57
CA MET A 230 -15.99 -0.79 9.85
C MET A 230 -16.44 -1.17 11.26
N HIS A 231 -17.33 -0.36 11.81
CA HIS A 231 -18.08 -0.75 13.00
C HIS A 231 -19.13 -1.79 12.61
N GLY A 232 -19.42 -2.73 13.51
CA GLY A 232 -20.51 -3.69 13.30
C GLY A 232 -21.89 -3.03 13.26
N ASN A 233 -22.93 -3.85 13.12
CA ASN A 233 -24.32 -3.38 13.17
C ASN A 233 -24.55 -2.56 14.46
N PRO A 234 -24.95 -1.28 14.37
CA PRO A 234 -25.14 -0.42 15.54
C PRO A 234 -26.20 -0.95 16.53
N ASP A 235 -27.11 -1.83 16.09
CA ASP A 235 -28.15 -2.42 16.93
C ASP A 235 -27.67 -3.62 17.77
N ALA A 236 -26.41 -4.06 17.62
CA ALA A 236 -25.84 -5.19 18.35
C ALA A 236 -24.87 -4.72 19.45
N ALA A 237 -25.22 -4.97 20.71
CA ALA A 237 -24.55 -4.42 21.89
C ALA A 237 -23.05 -4.74 22.04
N ASP A 238 -22.60 -5.87 21.48
CA ASP A 238 -21.24 -6.41 21.69
C ASP A 238 -20.34 -6.34 20.43
N MET A 239 -20.63 -5.45 19.46
CA MET A 239 -19.82 -5.36 18.25
C MET A 239 -18.62 -4.41 18.38
N HIS A 240 -17.42 -4.99 18.28
CA HIS A 240 -16.17 -4.26 18.09
C HIS A 240 -15.96 -3.88 16.62
N ASP A 241 -15.05 -2.93 16.36
CA ASP A 241 -14.57 -2.70 14.99
C ASP A 241 -13.85 -3.93 14.46
N ARG A 242 -14.05 -4.24 13.18
CA ARG A 242 -13.30 -5.27 12.47
C ARG A 242 -13.13 -4.91 11.01
N PHE A 243 -12.25 -5.63 10.34
CA PHE A 243 -12.18 -5.56 8.88
C PHE A 243 -13.27 -6.40 8.24
N PHE A 244 -13.85 -5.88 7.16
CA PHE A 244 -14.81 -6.57 6.30
C PHE A 244 -14.24 -6.60 4.90
N MET A 245 -14.28 -7.77 4.26
CA MET A 245 -13.95 -7.91 2.85
C MET A 245 -14.98 -7.16 1.99
N ILE A 246 -14.51 -6.30 1.09
CA ILE A 246 -15.33 -5.53 0.16
C ILE A 246 -15.27 -6.22 -1.22
N ALA A 247 -16.40 -6.30 -1.91
CA ALA A 247 -16.45 -6.82 -3.27
C ALA A 247 -15.51 -6.00 -4.18
N SER A 248 -14.47 -6.66 -4.69
CA SER A 248 -13.35 -6.04 -5.37
C SER A 248 -13.17 -6.61 -6.78
N GLY A 249 -12.79 -5.76 -7.73
CA GLY A 249 -12.29 -6.16 -9.05
C GLY A 249 -10.78 -5.96 -9.12
N VAL A 250 -10.07 -6.84 -9.84
CA VAL A 250 -8.63 -6.73 -10.08
C VAL A 250 -8.40 -6.47 -11.56
N ASP A 251 -7.64 -5.43 -11.88
CA ASP A 251 -7.07 -5.22 -13.21
C ASP A 251 -5.58 -5.61 -13.18
N GLU A 252 -5.27 -6.78 -13.75
CA GLU A 252 -3.90 -7.32 -13.83
C GLU A 252 -3.02 -6.58 -14.86
N THR A 253 -3.60 -5.74 -15.72
CA THR A 253 -2.89 -4.97 -16.74
C THR A 253 -2.27 -3.73 -16.13
N ILE A 254 -3.06 -2.95 -15.39
CA ILE A 254 -2.60 -1.74 -14.68
C ILE A 254 -2.18 -2.02 -13.22
N LYS A 255 -2.31 -3.27 -12.76
CA LYS A 255 -1.93 -3.74 -11.42
C LYS A 255 -2.68 -2.97 -10.32
N THR A 256 -4.01 -2.91 -10.42
CA THR A 256 -4.87 -2.26 -9.43
C THR A 256 -5.96 -3.20 -8.93
N VAL A 257 -6.30 -3.10 -7.64
CA VAL A 257 -7.54 -3.64 -7.08
C VAL A 257 -8.49 -2.48 -6.79
N SER A 258 -9.74 -2.59 -7.23
CA SER A 258 -10.74 -1.51 -7.17
C SER A 258 -12.03 -1.98 -6.52
N ALA A 259 -12.64 -1.13 -5.70
CA ALA A 259 -13.91 -1.41 -5.03
C ALA A 259 -14.75 -0.14 -4.80
N THR A 260 -16.06 -0.32 -4.69
CA THR A 260 -16.95 0.71 -4.13
C THR A 260 -16.93 0.60 -2.61
N LEU A 261 -16.35 1.61 -1.95
CA LEU A 261 -16.27 1.70 -0.50
C LEU A 261 -17.58 2.30 0.04
N PRO A 262 -18.37 1.55 0.84
CA PRO A 262 -19.62 2.06 1.38
C PRO A 262 -19.37 3.22 2.34
N LYS A 263 -20.23 4.25 2.34
CA LYS A 263 -20.10 5.41 3.22
C LYS A 263 -20.07 5.07 4.71
N GLN A 264 -20.64 3.92 5.09
CA GLN A 264 -20.60 3.36 6.45
C GLN A 264 -19.18 2.98 6.92
N ALA A 265 -18.20 2.91 6.02
CA ALA A 265 -16.79 2.77 6.36
C ALA A 265 -16.17 4.03 6.99
N PHE A 266 -16.80 5.20 6.81
CA PHE A 266 -16.34 6.46 7.40
C PHE A 266 -16.86 6.62 8.82
N SER A 267 -15.94 6.73 9.79
CA SER A 267 -16.27 6.88 11.20
C SER A 267 -15.44 7.95 11.88
N SER A 268 -16.10 8.77 12.71
CA SER A 268 -15.45 9.72 13.61
C SER A 268 -14.72 9.04 14.79
N ARG A 269 -14.82 7.71 14.91
CA ARG A 269 -14.05 6.89 15.85
C ARG A 269 -12.60 6.68 15.41
N TYR A 270 -12.30 6.85 14.12
CA TYR A 270 -11.00 6.50 13.53
C TYR A 270 -10.12 7.74 13.34
N GLY A 271 -10.73 8.83 12.87
CA GLY A 271 -10.04 10.11 12.66
C GLY A 271 -9.74 10.86 13.97
N LYS A 272 -8.66 11.63 13.94
CA LYS A 272 -8.27 12.52 15.05
C LYS A 272 -9.25 13.67 15.19
N ASN A 273 -9.42 14.19 16.41
CA ASN A 273 -10.29 15.35 16.71
C ASN A 273 -11.76 15.21 16.26
N GLY A 274 -12.26 13.97 16.12
CA GLY A 274 -13.64 13.70 15.68
C GLY A 274 -13.88 13.80 14.18
N THR A 275 -12.82 13.94 13.36
CA THR A 275 -12.92 13.87 11.89
C THR A 275 -13.36 12.47 11.44
N TYR A 276 -14.13 12.40 10.36
CA TYR A 276 -14.52 11.14 9.74
C TYR A 276 -13.37 10.57 8.94
N GLU A 277 -13.04 9.31 9.19
CA GLU A 277 -11.98 8.59 8.49
C GLU A 277 -12.47 7.18 8.12
N ALA A 278 -12.12 6.71 6.94
CA ALA A 278 -12.18 5.30 6.56
C ALA A 278 -10.75 4.73 6.50
N ILE A 279 -10.59 3.48 6.90
CA ILE A 279 -9.30 2.77 6.88
C ILE A 279 -9.46 1.49 6.07
N ILE A 280 -8.64 1.31 5.03
CA ILE A 280 -8.63 0.13 4.18
C ILE A 280 -7.24 -0.48 4.07
N THR A 281 -7.16 -1.76 3.72
CA THR A 281 -5.93 -2.42 3.26
C THR A 281 -6.28 -3.45 2.18
N VAL A 282 -5.29 -3.98 1.47
CA VAL A 282 -5.49 -5.03 0.47
C VAL A 282 -4.96 -6.34 1.02
N GLY A 283 -5.81 -7.36 1.03
CA GLY A 283 -5.49 -8.71 1.51
C GLY A 283 -5.64 -9.77 0.42
N LEU A 284 -4.97 -10.89 0.62
CA LEU A 284 -5.11 -12.11 -0.18
C LEU A 284 -6.19 -13.01 0.44
N PHE A 285 -6.93 -13.76 -0.37
CA PHE A 285 -7.95 -14.72 0.06
C PHE A 285 -7.88 -15.96 -0.83
N GLN A 286 -8.24 -17.15 -0.34
CA GLN A 286 -8.36 -18.38 -1.16
C GLN A 286 -9.82 -18.65 -1.52
#